data_AF-A0A932SXS5-F1
#
_entry.id   AF-A0A932SXS5-F1
#
_cell.length_a   1.000
_cell.length_b   1.000
_cell.length_c   1.000
_cell.angle_alpha   90.00
_cell.angle_beta   90.00
_cell.angle_gamma   90.00
#
_symmetry.space_group_name_H-M   'P 1'
#
loop_
_entity.id
_entity.type
_entity.pdbx_description
1 polymer ?
#
loop_
_entity_poly.entity_id
_entity_poly.type
_entity_poly.pdbx_seq_one_letter_code
_entity_poly.pdbx_strand_id
1 'polypeptide(L)'
;MNQISLSSEQSQTDVHTHIDFCVRSDRLRLDEISQRLRMQPTHGFEPRDRFLATQRVGEEIRTIERRRPPYGTWHFRTEGLVLSESLLDHAEFLLTNLEPAAEAIRELISDSEYTVGIICWHVGPSGFQLPSPIFARLAALSEWISFTCWETNDHVEESEE
;
A
#
# COMPACT_ATOMS: atom_id res chain seq x y z
N MET A 1 33.25 -42.28 5.59
CA MET A 1 33.17 -41.20 4.59
C MET A 1 31.75 -40.67 4.64
N ASN A 2 31.53 -39.54 5.31
CA ASN A 2 30.23 -38.88 5.34
C ASN A 2 30.26 -37.78 4.27
N GLN A 3 29.43 -37.93 3.24
CA GLN A 3 29.10 -36.84 2.34
C GLN A 3 28.18 -35.89 3.09
N ILE A 4 28.69 -34.70 3.39
CA ILE A 4 27.89 -33.57 3.88
C ILE A 4 27.28 -32.95 2.62
N SER A 5 25.99 -33.17 2.41
CA SER A 5 25.22 -32.46 1.39
C SER A 5 25.13 -30.99 1.82
N LEU A 6 25.86 -30.12 1.11
CA LEU A 6 25.64 -28.69 1.14
C LEU A 6 24.31 -28.41 0.46
N SER A 7 23.26 -28.22 1.26
CA SER A 7 22.01 -27.64 0.80
C SER A 7 22.30 -26.22 0.32
N SER A 8 22.16 -25.99 -0.97
CA SER A 8 22.18 -24.66 -1.59
C SER A 8 21.21 -23.74 -0.84
N GLU A 9 21.72 -22.68 -0.22
CA GLU A 9 20.91 -21.56 0.24
C GLU A 9 20.27 -20.95 -1.01
N GLN A 10 18.99 -21.24 -1.23
CA GLN A 10 18.19 -20.53 -2.23
C GLN A 10 18.11 -19.08 -1.76
N SER A 11 18.67 -18.16 -2.54
CA SER A 11 18.38 -16.72 -2.42
C SER A 11 16.87 -16.57 -2.57
N GLN A 12 16.16 -16.48 -1.46
CA GLN A 12 14.73 -16.25 -1.47
C GLN A 12 14.58 -14.75 -1.77
N THR A 13 14.27 -14.44 -3.02
CA THR A 13 13.92 -13.09 -3.43
C THR A 13 12.68 -12.68 -2.64
N ASP A 14 12.81 -11.70 -1.75
CA ASP A 14 11.70 -11.21 -0.93
C ASP A 14 10.68 -10.50 -1.84
N VAL A 15 9.63 -11.22 -2.22
CA VAL A 15 8.51 -10.66 -2.98
C VAL A 15 7.54 -9.99 -2.01
N HIS A 16 7.25 -8.71 -2.26
CA HIS A 16 6.31 -7.95 -1.46
C HIS A 16 5.29 -7.25 -2.35
N THR A 17 4.04 -7.69 -2.26
CA THR A 17 2.92 -7.08 -2.98
C THR A 17 1.92 -6.53 -1.99
N HIS A 18 1.39 -5.34 -2.25
CA HIS A 18 0.16 -4.88 -1.61
C HIS A 18 -0.52 -3.80 -2.44
N ILE A 19 -1.81 -3.60 -2.17
CA ILE A 19 -2.62 -2.51 -2.70
C ILE A 19 -3.12 -1.64 -1.55
N ASP A 20 -3.07 -0.32 -1.75
CA ASP A 20 -3.53 0.72 -0.83
C ASP A 20 -4.66 1.54 -1.48
N PHE A 21 -5.85 1.52 -0.88
CA PHE A 21 -6.91 2.48 -1.19
C PHE A 21 -6.78 3.70 -0.30
N CYS A 22 -6.63 4.87 -0.92
CA CYS A 22 -6.32 6.12 -0.25
C CYS A 22 -7.37 7.19 -0.53
N VAL A 23 -7.85 7.83 0.53
CA VAL A 23 -8.61 9.09 0.47
C VAL A 23 -7.76 10.19 1.08
N ARG A 24 -7.64 11.32 0.38
CA ARG A 24 -6.89 12.50 0.84
C ARG A 24 -7.76 13.75 0.78
N SER A 25 -7.62 14.63 1.77
CA SER A 25 -8.23 15.97 1.75
C SER A 25 -7.55 16.89 2.76
N ASP A 26 -7.57 18.20 2.50
CA ASP A 26 -7.16 19.25 3.46
C ASP A 26 -8.10 19.37 4.66
N ARG A 27 -9.29 18.76 4.58
CA ARG A 27 -10.33 18.77 5.61
C ARG A 27 -10.68 17.38 6.13
N LEU A 28 -9.88 16.37 5.77
CA LEU A 28 -10.12 14.97 6.08
C LEU A 28 -10.29 14.76 7.58
N ARG A 29 -11.40 14.14 7.98
CA ARG A 29 -11.64 13.61 9.33
C ARG A 29 -11.70 12.09 9.26
N LEU A 30 -10.89 11.40 10.07
CA LEU A 30 -10.76 9.95 9.95
C LEU A 30 -12.10 9.26 10.25
N ASP A 31 -12.76 9.65 11.34
CA ASP A 31 -14.04 9.06 11.77
C ASP A 31 -15.16 9.28 10.74
N GLU A 32 -15.16 10.43 10.05
CA GLU A 32 -16.16 10.74 9.02
C GLU A 32 -16.01 9.81 7.82
N ILE A 33 -14.79 9.65 7.31
CA ILE A 33 -14.52 8.73 6.20
C ILE A 33 -14.83 7.28 6.61
N SER A 34 -14.40 6.88 7.82
CA SER A 34 -14.68 5.54 8.34
C SER A 34 -16.17 5.26 8.46
N GLN A 35 -16.96 6.22 8.94
CA GLN A 35 -18.41 6.08 9.06
C GLN A 35 -19.08 6.01 7.69
N ARG A 36 -18.66 6.86 6.75
CA ARG A 36 -19.20 6.90 5.39
C ARG A 36 -18.94 5.60 4.63
N LEU A 37 -17.73 5.07 4.74
CA LEU A 37 -17.30 3.83 4.10
C LEU A 37 -17.68 2.57 4.90
N ARG A 38 -18.16 2.72 6.15
CA ARG A 38 -18.45 1.64 7.11
C ARG A 38 -17.25 0.69 7.30
N MET A 39 -16.06 1.26 7.33
CA MET A 39 -14.77 0.56 7.35
C MET A 39 -13.79 1.34 8.21
N GLN A 40 -12.85 0.67 8.87
CA GLN A 40 -11.77 1.33 9.60
C GLN A 40 -10.51 1.39 8.75
N PRO A 41 -9.74 2.49 8.82
CA PRO A 41 -8.49 2.58 8.10
C PRO A 41 -7.47 1.62 8.73
N THR A 42 -6.60 1.08 7.89
CA THR A 42 -5.37 0.44 8.36
C THR A 42 -4.36 1.47 8.86
N HIS A 43 -4.36 2.65 8.25
CA HIS A 43 -3.50 3.77 8.61
C HIS A 43 -4.14 5.09 8.19
N GLY A 44 -3.77 6.18 8.84
CA GLY A 44 -4.22 7.51 8.46
C GLY A 44 -3.78 8.57 9.45
N PHE A 45 -3.98 9.82 9.08
CA PHE A 45 -3.79 10.97 9.97
C PHE A 45 -4.69 12.12 9.54
N GLU A 46 -5.09 12.95 10.49
CA GLU A 46 -5.82 14.18 10.20
C GLU A 46 -4.84 15.33 9.87
N PRO A 47 -5.29 16.36 9.14
CA PRO A 47 -4.48 17.52 8.84
C PRO A 47 -3.85 18.12 10.11
N ARG A 48 -2.53 18.37 10.05
CA ARG A 48 -1.76 19.03 11.13
C ARG A 48 -1.71 18.28 12.46
N ASP A 49 -2.07 17.00 12.50
CA ASP A 49 -1.92 16.15 13.68
C ASP A 49 -0.49 16.19 14.23
N ARG A 50 -0.38 16.16 15.56
CA ARG A 50 0.92 16.07 16.23
C ARG A 50 1.36 14.62 16.27
N PHE A 51 2.63 14.38 16.02
CA PHE A 51 3.22 13.06 16.14
C PHE A 51 4.64 13.14 16.68
N LEU A 52 5.07 12.06 17.33
CA LEU A 52 6.45 11.93 17.79
C LEU A 52 7.30 11.39 16.64
N ALA A 53 8.36 12.11 16.28
CA ALA A 53 9.34 11.71 15.30
C ALA A 53 10.69 11.53 15.99
N THR A 54 11.51 10.62 15.46
CA THR A 54 12.93 10.54 15.84
C THR A 54 13.75 11.42 14.91
N GLN A 55 14.66 12.19 15.47
CA GLN A 55 15.62 13.01 14.73
C GLN A 55 17.02 12.75 15.25
N ARG A 56 17.93 12.44 14.33
CA ARG A 56 19.36 12.41 14.63
C ARG A 56 19.90 13.83 14.71
N VAL A 57 20.53 14.18 15.84
CA VAL A 57 21.19 15.47 16.07
C VAL A 57 22.63 15.18 16.46
N GLY A 58 23.54 15.25 15.48
CA GLY A 58 24.91 14.75 15.64
C GLY A 58 24.94 13.22 15.76
N GLU A 59 25.46 12.71 16.87
CA GLU A 59 25.51 11.27 17.17
C GLU A 59 24.31 10.77 17.99
N GLU A 60 23.47 11.67 18.50
CA GLU A 60 22.32 11.32 19.35
C GLU A 60 21.04 11.17 18.53
N ILE A 61 20.20 10.20 18.92
CA ILE A 61 18.82 10.08 18.45
C ILE A 61 17.91 10.69 19.51
N ARG A 62 17.13 11.71 19.14
CA ARG A 62 16.18 12.39 20.03
C ARG A 62 14.75 12.25 19.51
N THR A 63 13.80 12.15 20.42
CA THR A 63 12.36 12.21 20.10
C THR A 63 11.89 13.66 20.13
N ILE A 64 11.26 14.11 19.05
CA ILE A 64 10.73 15.46 18.89
C ILE A 64 9.26 15.42 18.47
N GLU A 65 8.48 16.41 18.90
CA GLU A 65 7.12 16.60 18.39
C GLU A 65 7.17 17.30 17.03
N ARG A 66 6.54 16.69 16.02
CA ARG A 66 6.32 17.27 14.69
C ARG A 66 4.83 17.36 14.40
N ARG A 67 4.49 18.11 13.36
CA ARG A 67 3.12 18.18 12.82
C ARG A 67 3.06 17.56 11.45
N ARG A 68 1.97 16.84 11.18
CA ARG A 68 1.63 16.34 9.86
C ARG A 68 1.43 17.51 8.87
N PRO A 69 1.52 17.24 7.55
CA PRO A 69 1.19 18.22 6.51
C PRO A 69 -0.21 18.86 6.69
N PRO A 70 -0.52 19.95 5.97
CA PRO A 70 -1.84 20.60 6.04
C PRO A 70 -2.96 19.80 5.33
N TYR A 71 -2.72 18.53 5.03
CA TYR A 71 -3.69 17.56 4.51
C TYR A 71 -3.73 16.33 5.39
N GLY A 72 -4.84 15.60 5.38
CA GLY A 72 -4.98 14.30 6.01
C GLY A 72 -5.07 13.20 4.97
N THR A 73 -4.83 11.97 5.41
CA THR A 73 -5.01 10.78 4.59
C THR A 73 -5.71 9.67 5.38
N TRP A 74 -6.52 8.89 4.67
CA TRP A 74 -7.20 7.71 5.16
C TRP A 74 -6.81 6.56 4.23
N HIS A 75 -6.21 5.49 4.76
CA HIS A 75 -5.67 4.38 3.99
C HIS A 75 -6.25 3.04 4.42
N PHE A 76 -6.65 2.22 3.44
CA PHE A 76 -6.94 0.81 3.62
C PHE A 76 -5.96 -0.02 2.77
N ARG A 77 -4.96 -0.57 3.45
CA ARG A 77 -3.88 -1.36 2.88
C ARG A 77 -4.14 -2.84 3.05
N THR A 78 -3.80 -3.60 2.04
CA THR A 78 -3.88 -5.06 2.08
C THR A 78 -2.62 -5.72 2.67
N GLU A 79 -1.57 -4.94 2.91
CA GLU A 79 -0.33 -5.36 3.57
C GLU A 79 -0.61 -5.97 4.95
N GLY A 80 -0.11 -7.18 5.19
CA GLY A 80 -0.32 -7.92 6.43
C GLY A 80 -1.75 -8.47 6.62
N LEU A 81 -2.69 -8.15 5.74
CA LEU A 81 -4.06 -8.71 5.72
C LEU A 81 -4.21 -9.84 4.69
N VAL A 82 -3.44 -9.79 3.61
CA VAL A 82 -3.36 -10.82 2.58
C VAL A 82 -1.95 -11.42 2.62
N LEU A 83 -1.88 -12.75 2.75
CA LEU A 83 -0.61 -13.48 2.85
C LEU A 83 -0.02 -13.88 1.48
N SER A 84 -0.81 -13.73 0.41
CA SER A 84 -0.42 -14.08 -0.96
C SER A 84 0.48 -12.99 -1.55
N GLU A 85 1.42 -13.36 -2.41
CA GLU A 85 2.25 -12.42 -3.18
C GLU A 85 1.54 -11.95 -4.47
N SER A 86 0.40 -12.55 -4.80
CA SER A 86 -0.38 -12.30 -6.02
C SER A 86 -1.10 -10.95 -5.97
N LEU A 87 -0.80 -10.06 -6.91
CA LEU A 87 -1.53 -8.78 -7.04
C LEU A 87 -3.03 -8.98 -7.23
N LEU A 88 -3.45 -10.06 -7.90
CA LEU A 88 -4.85 -10.40 -8.07
C LEU A 88 -5.56 -10.65 -6.73
N ASP A 89 -4.92 -11.41 -5.83
CA ASP A 89 -5.52 -11.77 -4.53
C ASP A 89 -5.70 -10.52 -3.67
N HIS A 90 -4.72 -9.61 -3.70
CA HIS A 90 -4.83 -8.30 -3.07
C HIS A 90 -5.96 -7.44 -3.68
N ALA A 91 -6.11 -7.46 -5.00
CA ALA A 91 -7.16 -6.71 -5.69
C ALA A 91 -8.56 -7.24 -5.38
N GLU A 92 -8.74 -8.57 -5.37
CA GLU A 92 -10.01 -9.20 -5.03
C GLU A 92 -10.40 -8.96 -3.57
N PHE A 93 -9.42 -9.03 -2.65
CA PHE A 93 -9.63 -8.67 -1.26
C PHE A 93 -10.07 -7.21 -1.12
N LEU A 94 -9.37 -6.28 -1.78
CA LEU A 94 -9.71 -4.88 -1.74
C LEU A 94 -11.13 -4.63 -2.28
N LEU A 95 -11.46 -5.20 -3.44
CA LEU A 95 -12.80 -5.06 -4.04
C LEU A 95 -13.89 -5.59 -3.13
N THR A 96 -13.68 -6.74 -2.50
CA THR A 96 -14.64 -7.34 -1.56
C THR A 96 -14.97 -6.40 -0.39
N ASN A 97 -13.98 -5.61 0.07
CA ASN A 97 -14.16 -4.65 1.15
C ASN A 97 -14.73 -3.30 0.68
N LEU A 98 -14.38 -2.83 -0.53
CA LEU A 98 -14.77 -1.51 -1.03
C LEU A 98 -16.12 -1.49 -1.77
N GLU A 99 -16.47 -2.54 -2.50
CA GLU A 99 -17.70 -2.58 -3.31
C GLU A 99 -19.00 -2.37 -2.51
N PRO A 100 -19.14 -2.86 -1.26
CA PRO A 100 -20.28 -2.51 -0.42
C PRO A 100 -20.45 -1.00 -0.17
N ALA A 101 -19.37 -0.22 -0.30
CA ALA A 101 -19.33 1.23 -0.12
C ALA A 101 -19.19 2.00 -1.44
N ALA A 102 -19.40 1.36 -2.60
CA ALA A 102 -19.13 1.96 -3.91
C ALA A 102 -19.87 3.28 -4.17
N GLU A 103 -21.10 3.43 -3.67
CA GLU A 103 -21.85 4.70 -3.80
C GLU A 103 -21.18 5.83 -3.02
N ALA A 104 -20.84 5.60 -1.75
CA ALA A 104 -20.11 6.55 -0.91
C ALA A 104 -18.74 6.93 -1.50
N ILE A 105 -18.03 5.96 -2.09
CA ILE A 105 -16.75 6.20 -2.77
C ILE A 105 -16.95 7.10 -3.99
N ARG A 106 -17.98 6.85 -4.82
CA ARG A 106 -18.29 7.72 -5.97
C ARG A 106 -18.65 9.14 -5.57
N GLU A 107 -19.34 9.30 -4.45
CA GLU A 107 -19.63 10.64 -3.93
C GLU A 107 -18.36 11.35 -3.45
N LEU A 108 -17.42 10.64 -2.81
CA LEU A 108 -16.09 11.20 -2.47
C LEU A 108 -15.32 11.61 -3.72
N ILE A 109 -15.32 10.78 -4.77
CA ILE A 109 -14.69 11.08 -6.07
C ILE A 109 -15.32 12.32 -6.73
N SER A 110 -16.63 12.52 -6.53
CA SER A 110 -17.35 13.64 -7.13
C SER A 110 -17.16 14.96 -6.37
N ASP A 111 -16.64 14.89 -5.15
CA ASP A 111 -16.39 16.03 -4.29
C ASP A 111 -14.95 16.52 -4.47
N SER A 112 -14.80 17.73 -5.02
CA SER A 112 -13.50 18.34 -5.29
C SER A 112 -12.64 18.60 -4.04
N GLU A 113 -13.21 18.52 -2.82
CA GLU A 113 -12.42 18.60 -1.59
C GLU A 113 -11.64 17.31 -1.30
N TYR A 114 -11.94 16.20 -1.97
CA TYR A 114 -11.29 14.91 -1.79
C TYR A 114 -10.51 14.49 -3.03
N THR A 115 -9.55 13.59 -2.82
CA THR A 115 -8.88 12.83 -3.87
C THR A 115 -8.88 11.38 -3.47
N VAL A 116 -9.41 10.51 -4.33
CA VAL A 116 -9.51 9.06 -4.09
C VAL A 116 -8.64 8.31 -5.08
N GLY A 117 -7.71 7.50 -4.59
CA GLY A 117 -6.77 6.77 -5.43
C GLY A 117 -6.46 5.37 -4.95
N ILE A 118 -5.92 4.55 -5.84
CA ILE A 118 -5.42 3.21 -5.54
C ILE A 118 -3.93 3.16 -5.91
N ILE A 119 -3.11 2.65 -4.99
CA ILE A 119 -1.67 2.47 -5.21
C ILE A 119 -1.35 0.98 -5.11
N CYS A 120 -0.85 0.41 -6.20
CA CYS A 120 -0.33 -0.94 -6.26
C CYS A 120 1.18 -0.90 -6.02
N TRP A 121 1.65 -1.59 -4.98
CA TRP A 121 3.05 -1.76 -4.64
C TRP A 121 3.48 -3.19 -4.94
N HIS A 122 4.60 -3.33 -5.65
CA HIS A 122 5.21 -4.62 -5.95
C HIS A 122 6.73 -4.52 -5.85
N VAL A 123 7.34 -5.40 -5.08
CA VAL A 123 8.78 -5.62 -5.02
C VAL A 123 9.01 -7.07 -5.40
N GLY A 124 9.84 -7.32 -6.41
CA GLY A 124 10.10 -8.66 -6.91
C GLY A 124 10.50 -8.67 -8.39
N PRO A 125 10.55 -9.85 -9.03
CA PRO A 125 10.81 -9.96 -10.46
C PRO A 125 9.83 -9.14 -11.29
N SER A 126 10.32 -8.56 -12.38
CA SER A 126 9.54 -7.63 -13.21
C SER A 126 8.21 -8.22 -13.69
N GLY A 127 7.12 -7.47 -13.45
CA GLY A 127 5.82 -7.71 -14.07
C GLY A 127 4.72 -8.06 -13.07
N PHE A 128 3.52 -7.58 -13.33
CA PHE A 128 2.31 -7.95 -12.60
C PHE A 128 1.24 -8.39 -13.58
N GLN A 129 0.45 -9.38 -13.18
CA GLN A 129 -0.72 -9.82 -13.93
C GLN A 129 -1.96 -9.39 -13.17
N LEU A 130 -2.71 -8.46 -13.76
CA LEU A 130 -4.01 -8.04 -13.28
C LEU A 130 -5.02 -8.14 -14.42
N PRO A 131 -6.01 -9.05 -14.33
CA PRO A 131 -7.02 -9.20 -15.37
C PRO A 131 -7.79 -7.89 -15.62
N SER A 132 -8.06 -7.55 -16.88
CA SER A 132 -8.78 -6.33 -17.24
C SER A 132 -10.12 -6.14 -16.52
N PRO A 133 -10.94 -7.19 -16.28
CA PRO A 133 -12.17 -7.04 -15.50
C PRO A 133 -11.93 -6.58 -14.05
N ILE A 134 -10.86 -7.05 -13.43
CA ILE A 134 -10.49 -6.66 -12.06
C ILE A 134 -9.97 -5.22 -12.05
N PHE A 135 -9.10 -4.87 -13.00
CA PHE A 135 -8.61 -3.50 -13.15
C PHE A 135 -9.75 -2.50 -13.39
N ALA A 136 -10.74 -2.85 -14.24
CA ALA A 136 -11.90 -1.99 -14.49
C ALA A 136 -12.74 -1.75 -13.23
N ARG A 137 -12.92 -2.78 -12.38
CA ARG A 137 -13.63 -2.64 -11.10
C ARG A 137 -12.88 -1.74 -10.12
N LEU A 138 -11.55 -1.89 -10.02
CA LEU A 138 -10.72 -0.99 -9.22
C LEU A 138 -10.82 0.46 -9.74
N ALA A 139 -10.73 0.65 -11.05
CA ALA A 139 -10.80 1.97 -11.68
C ALA A 139 -12.15 2.65 -11.43
N ALA A 140 -13.25 1.90 -11.35
CA ALA A 140 -14.56 2.45 -11.01
C ALA A 140 -14.67 2.96 -9.55
N LEU A 141 -13.71 2.64 -8.70
CA LEU A 141 -13.65 3.03 -7.29
C LEU A 141 -12.53 4.05 -7.00
N SER A 142 -11.93 4.66 -8.01
CA SER A 142 -10.83 5.62 -7.84
C SER A 142 -10.79 6.65 -8.96
N GLU A 143 -10.21 7.82 -8.70
CA GLU A 143 -9.88 8.80 -9.75
C GLU A 143 -8.63 8.38 -10.53
N TRP A 144 -7.71 7.70 -9.86
CA TRP A 144 -6.44 7.26 -10.44
C TRP A 144 -5.95 5.96 -9.80
N ILE A 145 -5.19 5.20 -10.58
CA ILE A 145 -4.47 4.01 -10.13
C ILE A 145 -3.00 4.22 -10.45
N SER A 146 -2.13 4.04 -9.44
CA SER A 146 -0.68 4.09 -9.59
C SER A 146 -0.07 2.72 -9.38
N PHE A 147 0.94 2.37 -10.17
CA PHE A 147 1.73 1.15 -10.01
C PHE A 147 3.15 1.55 -9.67
N THR A 148 3.64 1.06 -8.53
CA THR A 148 5.01 1.26 -8.09
C THR A 148 5.69 -0.09 -7.98
N CYS A 149 6.73 -0.28 -8.77
CA CYS A 149 7.45 -1.54 -8.92
C CYS A 149 8.93 -1.34 -8.61
N TRP A 150 9.52 -2.24 -7.82
CA TRP A 150 10.96 -2.33 -7.64
C TRP A 150 11.43 -3.73 -8.03
N GLU A 151 12.39 -3.76 -8.94
CA GLU A 151 13.09 -4.99 -9.28
C GLU A 151 14.16 -5.26 -8.23
N THR A 152 14.14 -6.47 -7.69
CA THR A 152 15.22 -7.02 -6.90
C THR A 152 16.18 -7.72 -7.85
N ASN A 153 17.37 -7.16 -8.04
CA ASN A 153 18.43 -7.80 -8.82
C ASN A 153 18.92 -9.05 -8.07
N ASP A 154 18.46 -10.22 -8.47
CA ASP A 154 19.24 -11.44 -8.26
C ASP A 154 20.40 -11.40 -9.26
N HIS A 155 21.52 -10.76 -8.87
CA HIS A 155 22.77 -10.98 -9.56
C HIS A 155 23.17 -12.44 -9.32
N VAL A 156 22.83 -13.31 -10.28
CA VAL A 156 23.53 -14.57 -10.46
C VAL A 156 24.97 -14.19 -10.83
N GLU A 157 25.89 -14.27 -9.88
CA GLU A 157 27.31 -14.32 -10.20
C GLU A 157 27.51 -15.59 -11.05
N GLU A 158 27.59 -15.42 -12.37
CA GLU A 158 28.12 -16.45 -13.25
C GLU A 158 29.56 -16.71 -12.79
N SER A 159 29.76 -17.81 -12.05
CA SER A 159 31.08 -18.35 -11.81
C SER A 159 31.68 -18.75 -13.16
N GLU A 160 32.56 -17.92 -13.71
CA GLU A 160 33.43 -18.29 -14.82
C GLU A 160 34.30 -19.47 -14.36
N GLU A 161 34.10 -20.64 -14.97
CA GLU A 161 35.03 -21.79 -14.93
C GLU A 161 36.25 -21.57 -15.83
#